data_AF-A0A395I6G2-F1
#
_entry.id   AF-A0A395I6G2-F1
#
_cell.length_a   1.000
_cell.length_b   1.000
_cell.length_c   1.000
_cell.angle_alpha   90.00
_cell.angle_beta   90.00
_cell.angle_gamma   90.00
#
_symmetry.space_group_name_H-M   'P 1'
#
loop_
_entity.id
_entity.type
_entity.pdbx_description
1 polymer ?
#
loop_
_entity_poly.entity_id
_entity_poly.type
_entity_poly.pdbx_seq_one_letter_code
_entity_poly.pdbx_strand_id
1 'polypeptide(L)'
;MAYLAKRRDRSATPPEETHYDAEAEVRNRGTGFYAFSKDEETRKRQMEELRAAREETQREREEKLRRRARKEDARTERMKKVEELRSKRRAELFLAGLGDVGVV
;
A
#
# COMPACT_ATOMS: atom_id res chain seq x y z
N MET A 1 -46.06 10.64 35.35
CA MET A 1 -45.77 10.50 33.89
C MET A 1 -45.49 11.84 33.20
N ALA A 2 -46.24 12.92 33.44
CA ALA A 2 -46.05 14.21 32.75
C ALA A 2 -44.68 14.89 32.97
N TYR A 3 -44.10 14.76 34.17
CA TYR A 3 -42.80 15.35 34.52
C TYR A 3 -41.63 14.83 33.67
N LEU A 4 -41.60 13.52 33.40
CA LEU A 4 -40.54 12.88 32.60
C LEU A 4 -40.63 13.29 31.11
N ALA A 5 -41.85 13.38 30.57
CA ALA A 5 -42.07 13.80 29.18
C ALA A 5 -41.68 15.27 28.90
N LYS A 6 -41.64 16.12 29.94
CA LYS A 6 -41.20 17.52 29.84
C LYS A 6 -39.67 17.64 29.75
N ARG A 7 -38.92 16.69 30.33
CA ARG A 7 -37.44 16.66 30.34
C ARG A 7 -36.85 15.86 29.18
N ARG A 8 -37.66 15.30 28.28
CA ARG A 8 -37.16 14.57 27.11
C ARG A 8 -36.47 15.54 26.16
N ASP A 9 -35.30 15.16 25.67
CA ASP A 9 -34.72 15.80 24.50
C ASP A 9 -35.64 15.57 23.30
N ARG A 10 -35.87 16.63 22.53
CA ARG A 10 -36.71 16.63 21.31
C ARG A 10 -35.89 16.97 20.07
N SER A 11 -34.57 17.02 20.20
CA SER A 11 -33.66 17.18 19.08
C SER A 11 -33.89 16.07 18.05
N ALA A 12 -33.83 16.42 16.77
CA ALA A 12 -33.87 15.42 15.71
C ALA A 12 -32.65 14.50 15.86
N THR A 13 -32.90 13.20 15.93
CA THR A 13 -31.86 12.17 16.02
C THR A 13 -31.99 11.29 14.76
N PRO A 14 -30.97 11.21 13.89
CA PRO A 14 -29.62 11.77 14.01
C PRO A 14 -29.57 13.31 13.88
N PRO A 15 -28.58 13.98 14.49
CA PRO A 15 -28.35 15.41 14.29
C PRO A 15 -28.01 15.70 12.82
N GLU A 16 -28.13 16.97 12.42
CA GLU A 16 -27.77 17.42 11.08
C GLU A 16 -26.31 17.08 10.76
N GLU A 17 -26.03 16.72 9.50
CA GLU A 17 -24.67 16.43 9.05
C GLU A 17 -23.83 17.70 9.15
N THR A 18 -23.01 17.76 10.20
CA THR A 18 -22.13 18.91 10.47
C THR A 18 -20.70 18.50 10.17
N HIS A 19 -20.09 19.15 9.17
CA HIS A 19 -18.71 18.87 8.79
C HIS A 19 -17.74 19.88 9.37
N TYR A 20 -16.48 19.46 9.46
CA TYR A 20 -15.37 20.33 9.84
C TYR A 20 -15.21 21.50 8.87
N ASP A 21 -15.21 22.73 9.40
CA ASP A 21 -14.93 23.94 8.64
C ASP A 21 -13.45 24.35 8.80
N ALA A 22 -12.71 24.16 7.72
CA ALA A 22 -11.30 24.49 7.60
C ALA A 22 -11.00 25.99 7.78
N GLU A 23 -11.93 26.87 7.39
CA GLU A 23 -11.73 28.33 7.41
C GLU A 23 -11.95 28.89 8.82
N ALA A 24 -12.79 28.24 9.61
CA ALA A 24 -13.08 28.62 10.99
C ALA A 24 -11.94 28.25 11.96
N GLU A 25 -11.14 27.23 11.66
CA GLU A 25 -10.02 26.80 12.51
C GLU A 25 -8.77 27.67 12.28
N VAL A 26 -8.41 28.45 13.30
CA VAL A 26 -7.25 29.35 13.28
C VAL A 26 -5.93 28.57 13.15
N ARG A 27 -5.86 27.35 13.69
CA ARG A 27 -4.65 26.51 13.60
C ARG A 27 -4.33 26.04 12.18
N ASN A 28 -5.30 26.03 11.29
CA ASN A 28 -5.13 25.64 9.90
C ASN A 28 -4.61 26.78 9.01
N ARG A 29 -4.48 28.01 9.54
CA ARG A 29 -3.97 29.13 8.77
C ARG A 29 -2.53 28.87 8.34
N GLY A 30 -2.29 28.92 7.04
CA GLY A 30 -0.97 28.69 6.44
C GLY A 30 -0.62 27.22 6.18
N THR A 31 -1.49 26.26 6.51
CA THR A 31 -1.30 24.86 6.12
C THR A 31 -2.03 24.56 4.80
N GLY A 32 -1.36 23.85 3.89
CA GLY A 32 -1.95 23.42 2.62
C GLY A 32 -2.54 22.02 2.74
N PHE A 33 -3.83 21.89 2.48
CA PHE A 33 -4.52 20.59 2.37
C PHE A 33 -5.66 20.68 1.35
N TYR A 34 -6.15 19.52 0.94
CA TYR A 34 -7.34 19.45 0.10
C TYR A 34 -8.59 19.71 0.95
N ALA A 35 -9.18 20.89 0.81
CA ALA A 35 -10.41 21.26 1.50
C ALA A 35 -11.63 20.79 0.69
N PHE A 36 -12.50 20.02 1.34
CA PHE A 36 -13.77 19.62 0.74
C PHE A 36 -14.76 20.77 0.69
N SER A 37 -15.68 20.69 -0.26
CA SER A 37 -16.82 21.60 -0.35
C SER A 37 -17.70 21.54 0.92
N LYS A 38 -18.36 22.67 1.22
CA LYS A 38 -19.41 22.77 2.24
C LYS A 38 -20.77 22.31 1.70
N ASP A 39 -20.93 22.26 0.38
CA ASP A 39 -22.12 21.71 -0.26
C ASP A 39 -22.04 20.17 -0.26
N GLU A 40 -23.09 19.50 0.21
CA GLU A 40 -23.08 18.04 0.45
C GLU A 40 -22.94 17.24 -0.84
N GLU A 41 -23.58 17.66 -1.92
CA GLU A 41 -23.54 16.93 -3.19
C GLU A 41 -22.13 16.96 -3.77
N THR A 42 -21.52 18.14 -3.82
CA THR A 42 -20.14 18.31 -4.29
C THR A 42 -19.14 17.62 -3.36
N ARG A 43 -19.33 17.70 -2.04
CA ARG A 43 -18.50 16.98 -1.05
C ARG A 43 -18.55 15.47 -1.27
N LYS A 44 -19.73 14.90 -1.48
CA LYS A 44 -19.91 13.46 -1.73
C LYS A 44 -19.15 13.03 -2.98
N ARG A 45 -19.28 13.78 -4.09
CA ARG A 45 -18.54 13.51 -5.33
C ARG A 45 -17.03 13.58 -5.11
N GLN A 46 -16.54 14.60 -4.43
CA GLN A 46 -15.12 14.74 -4.08
C GLN A 46 -14.61 13.56 -3.22
N MET A 47 -15.43 13.06 -2.29
CA MET A 47 -15.09 11.89 -1.46
C MET A 47 -15.04 10.59 -2.28
N GLU A 48 -15.96 10.43 -3.23
CA GLU A 48 -15.98 9.30 -4.17
C GLU A 48 -14.76 9.31 -5.09
N GLU A 49 -14.41 10.46 -5.66
CA GLU A 49 -13.20 10.64 -6.47
C GLU A 49 -11.92 10.34 -5.67
N LEU A 50 -11.82 10.84 -4.44
CA LEU A 50 -10.67 10.56 -3.57
C LEU A 50 -10.56 9.06 -3.25
N ARG A 51 -11.69 8.38 -3.04
CA ARG A 51 -11.72 6.93 -2.82
C ARG A 51 -11.24 6.19 -4.06
N ALA A 52 -11.71 6.55 -5.25
CA ALA A 52 -11.30 5.93 -6.50
C ALA A 52 -9.79 6.09 -6.74
N ALA A 53 -9.25 7.30 -6.58
CA ALA A 53 -7.82 7.57 -6.70
C ALA A 53 -6.97 6.78 -5.69
N ARG A 54 -7.49 6.60 -4.47
CA ARG A 54 -6.85 5.76 -3.44
C ARG A 54 -6.80 4.30 -3.87
N GLU A 55 -7.91 3.74 -4.36
CA GLU A 55 -7.97 2.35 -4.82
C GLU A 55 -7.02 2.10 -5.99
N GLU A 56 -6.97 3.01 -6.97
CA GLU A 56 -6.04 2.96 -8.09
C GLU A 56 -4.58 2.94 -7.60
N THR A 57 -4.22 3.88 -6.72
CA THR A 57 -2.88 3.94 -6.13
C THR A 57 -2.51 2.66 -5.39
N GLN A 58 -3.46 2.05 -4.67
CA GLN A 58 -3.23 0.78 -3.98
C GLN A 58 -2.99 -0.36 -4.96
N ARG A 59 -3.81 -0.47 -6.01
CA ARG A 59 -3.66 -1.49 -7.07
C ARG A 59 -2.30 -1.37 -7.76
N GLU A 60 -1.88 -0.17 -8.15
CA GLU A 60 -0.58 0.04 -8.80
C GLU A 60 0.59 -0.33 -7.88
N ARG A 61 0.50 0.00 -6.58
CA ARG A 61 1.51 -0.38 -5.59
C ARG A 61 1.61 -1.89 -5.45
N GLU A 62 0.48 -2.58 -5.35
CA GLU A 62 0.46 -4.05 -5.29
C GLU A 62 1.03 -4.69 -6.54
N GLU A 63 0.66 -4.19 -7.73
CA GLU A 63 1.19 -4.70 -8.99
C GLU A 63 2.71 -4.52 -9.08
N LYS A 64 3.21 -3.34 -8.68
CA LYS A 64 4.65 -3.06 -8.66
C LYS A 64 5.40 -3.99 -7.71
N LEU A 65 4.84 -4.28 -6.54
CA LEU A 65 5.40 -5.23 -5.57
C LEU A 65 5.40 -6.65 -6.14
N ARG A 66 4.28 -7.12 -6.71
CA ARG A 66 4.18 -8.44 -7.35
C ARG A 66 5.19 -8.59 -8.49
N ARG A 67 5.35 -7.57 -9.32
CA ARG A 67 6.34 -7.56 -10.41
C ARG A 67 7.77 -7.65 -9.88
N ARG A 68 8.08 -6.96 -8.79
CA ARG A 68 9.39 -7.01 -8.14
C ARG A 68 9.67 -8.41 -7.57
N ALA A 69 8.71 -8.98 -6.84
CA ALA A 69 8.82 -10.33 -6.29
C ALA A 69 9.09 -11.37 -7.39
N ARG A 70 8.30 -11.37 -8.47
CA ARG A 70 8.51 -12.27 -9.63
C ARG A 70 9.92 -12.16 -10.24
N LYS A 71 10.45 -10.93 -10.34
CA LYS A 71 11.82 -10.71 -10.86
C LYS A 71 12.88 -11.23 -9.90
N GLU A 72 12.65 -11.07 -8.60
CA GLU A 72 13.54 -11.58 -7.57
C GLU A 72 13.56 -13.11 -7.58
N ASP A 73 12.41 -13.76 -7.63
CA ASP A 73 12.28 -15.22 -7.74
C ASP A 73 12.96 -15.77 -9.00
N ALA A 74 12.73 -15.13 -10.16
CA ALA A 74 13.40 -15.54 -11.39
C ALA A 74 14.92 -15.39 -11.30
N ARG A 75 15.40 -14.34 -10.61
CA ARG A 75 16.83 -14.12 -10.38
C ARG A 75 17.40 -15.17 -9.42
N THR A 76 16.73 -15.46 -8.31
CA THR A 76 17.21 -16.45 -7.33
C THR A 76 17.30 -17.84 -7.97
N GLU A 77 16.30 -18.25 -8.74
CA GLU A 77 16.30 -19.51 -9.48
C GLU A 77 17.42 -19.57 -10.53
N ARG A 78 17.67 -18.48 -11.26
CA ARG A 78 18.80 -18.41 -12.19
C ARG A 78 20.14 -18.53 -11.46
N MET A 79 20.29 -17.87 -10.31
CA MET A 79 21.53 -17.92 -9.51
C MET A 79 21.79 -19.33 -8.98
N LYS A 80 20.75 -20.05 -8.52
CA LYS A 80 20.88 -21.46 -8.09
C LYS A 80 21.39 -22.34 -9.23
N LYS A 81 20.79 -22.26 -10.42
CA LYS A 81 21.21 -23.05 -11.59
C LYS A 81 22.65 -22.74 -12.01
N VAL A 82 23.05 -21.47 -11.97
CA VAL A 82 24.43 -21.07 -12.26
C VAL A 82 25.40 -21.65 -11.23
N GLU A 83 25.04 -21.62 -9.95
CA GLU A 83 25.88 -22.19 -8.89
C GLU A 83 26.01 -23.71 -9.00
N GLU A 84 24.93 -24.42 -9.36
CA GLU A 84 24.97 -25.85 -9.66
C GLU A 84 25.90 -26.20 -10.83
N LEU A 85 25.86 -25.42 -11.91
CA LEU A 85 26.76 -25.62 -13.04
C LEU A 85 28.22 -25.32 -12.67
N ARG A 86 28.45 -24.28 -11.85
CA ARG A 86 29.77 -23.91 -11.36
C ARG A 86 30.34 -24.94 -10.38
N SER A 87 29.52 -25.52 -9.51
CA SER A 87 29.96 -26.57 -8.59
C SER A 87 30.34 -27.84 -9.36
N LYS A 88 29.54 -28.26 -10.35
CA LYS A 88 29.88 -29.37 -11.25
C LYS A 88 31.20 -29.14 -11.98
N ARG A 89 31.37 -27.99 -12.63
CA ARG A 89 32.62 -27.65 -13.32
C ARG A 89 33.83 -27.62 -12.38
N ARG A 90 33.67 -27.09 -11.15
CA ARG A 90 34.75 -27.12 -10.14
C ARG A 90 35.11 -28.54 -9.75
N ALA A 91 34.13 -29.44 -9.58
CA ALA A 91 34.37 -30.84 -9.28
C ALA A 91 35.09 -31.56 -10.44
N GLU A 92 34.68 -31.33 -11.68
CA GLU A 92 35.35 -31.89 -12.88
C GLU A 92 36.80 -31.44 -12.99
N LEU A 93 37.08 -30.14 -12.83
CA LEU A 93 38.45 -29.61 -12.84
C LEU A 93 39.31 -30.19 -11.72
N PHE A 94 38.74 -30.35 -10.52
CA PHE A 94 39.42 -30.98 -9.40
C PHE A 94 39.79 -32.44 -9.71
N LEU A 95 38.85 -33.22 -10.26
CA LEU A 95 39.11 -34.61 -10.64
C LEU A 95 40.12 -34.73 -11.78
N ALA A 96 40.07 -33.86 -12.78
CA ALA A 96 41.05 -33.83 -13.88
C ALA A 96 42.47 -33.53 -13.36
N GLY A 97 42.60 -32.59 -12.39
CA GLY A 97 43.88 -32.29 -11.76
C GLY A 97 44.45 -33.42 -10.91
N LEU A 98 43.61 -34.30 -10.33
CA LEU A 98 44.07 -35.49 -9.62
C LEU A 98 44.59 -36.59 -10.58
N GLY A 99 44.08 -36.66 -11.80
CA GLY A 99 44.55 -37.61 -12.83
C GLY A 99 45.99 -37.37 -13.28
N ASP A 100 46.47 -36.14 -13.15
CA ASP A 100 47.85 -35.73 -13.51
C ASP A 100 48.88 -36.16 -12.45
N VAL A 101 48.44 -36.47 -11.22
CA VAL A 101 49.31 -36.86 -10.09
C VAL A 101 49.64 -38.38 -10.10
N GLY A 102 49.14 -39.13 -11.10
CA GLY A 102 49.31 -40.58 -11.21
C GLY A 102 50.18 -41.08 -12.37
N VAL A 103 50.81 -40.19 -13.13
CA VAL A 103 51.73 -40.55 -14.23
C VAL A 103 53.13 -40.02 -13.91
N VAL A 104 53.76 -40.58 -12.88
CA VAL A 104 55.22 -40.54 -12.64
C VAL A 104 55.67 -41.90 -12.13
#